data_AF-A0A3B3BQN1-F1
#
_entry.id   AF-A0A3B3BQN1-F1
#
_cell.length_a   1.000
_cell.length_b   1.000
_cell.length_c   1.000
_cell.angle_alpha   90.00
_cell.angle_beta   90.00
_cell.angle_gamma   90.00
#
_symmetry.space_group_name_H-M   'P 1'
#
loop_
_entity.id
_entity.type
_entity.pdbx_description
1 polymer ?
#
loop_
_entity_poly.entity_id
_entity_poly.type
_entity_poly.pdbx_seq_one_letter_code
_entity_poly.pdbx_strand_id
1 'polypeptide(L)'
;MELRLVLLLLCMTSSASGGNILVWYTEASHWINMKPLLETLVERGHNVTVLIPSSSMFMSSKEPSRFHYLPFNVSVSLEVLENFLDELLHFTMYEMDYMNSFQIYKKFIDLMDFDLTCSLNLLDGVVKSESIMKTLKEGNFDLLLSDPIYPGSDLVADILGLPVVFSLRFSLVNNWERYCGQLPAPPSFVPGSMSKLTDKMDFSDRVWNFLFYALNDVVQEQYFWARIDKYYSEVRGTPTNGCQLMGKADIWLIRTYWDFEFPRPFLPNFKFVGGIHCRPAKPLPKDMEEFVQSSGDAGIVVFTLGSMIKNITISKANMIASALAQIPQKVVWRYSGKKPETLGPNTKLFDWIPQNDLLGHPKTRAFITHGGTNGIYEAIYHGVPMVGIPMFGDQPDNMNHMKAKGAAEILNLNFMTTEELRDTINTVVTDKSYKENAMRLSGIHHDRPMSARDEAVFWIEFTMRNKGAKHLRVHSHQLTWYQYHSLDVLAAFLCLDLLLVFMLIRTCRFCLRRCCSSRAAKTKAE
;
A
#
# COMPACT_ATOMS: atom_id res chain seq x y z
N MET A 1 -42.84 -28.02 -27.44
CA MET A 1 -42.30 -27.83 -26.06
C MET A 1 -40.77 -27.99 -26.03
N GLU A 2 -40.21 -28.89 -26.84
CA GLU A 2 -38.76 -29.14 -26.91
C GLU A 2 -37.92 -27.95 -27.43
N LEU A 3 -38.40 -27.21 -28.45
CA LEU A 3 -37.65 -26.07 -28.99
C LEU A 3 -37.48 -24.92 -27.97
N ARG A 4 -38.47 -24.73 -27.09
CA ARG A 4 -38.40 -23.73 -26.01
C ARG A 4 -37.45 -24.16 -24.89
N LEU A 5 -37.36 -25.47 -24.60
CA LEU A 5 -36.39 -26.00 -23.65
C LEU A 5 -34.96 -25.90 -24.18
N VAL A 6 -34.75 -26.16 -25.47
CA VAL A 6 -33.45 -26.02 -26.13
C VAL A 6 -33.02 -24.55 -26.22
N LEU A 7 -33.95 -23.61 -26.50
CA LEU A 7 -33.68 -22.18 -26.44
C LEU A 7 -33.42 -21.68 -25.00
N LEU A 8 -34.11 -22.21 -24.00
CA LEU A 8 -33.82 -21.93 -22.58
C LEU A 8 -32.45 -22.49 -22.17
N LEU A 9 -32.10 -23.69 -22.61
CA LEU A 9 -30.75 -24.27 -22.41
C LEU A 9 -29.68 -23.48 -23.15
N LEU A 10 -29.93 -23.00 -24.37
CA LEU A 10 -29.02 -22.14 -25.13
C LEU A 10 -28.89 -20.73 -24.54
N CYS A 11 -29.95 -20.20 -23.91
CA CYS A 11 -29.90 -18.98 -23.11
C CYS A 11 -29.22 -19.19 -21.75
N MET A 12 -29.28 -20.40 -21.16
CA MET A 12 -28.49 -20.78 -19.97
C MET A 12 -27.03 -21.11 -20.32
N THR A 13 -26.73 -21.41 -21.58
CA THR A 13 -25.38 -21.42 -22.14
C THR A 13 -25.08 -20.12 -22.86
N SER A 14 -25.61 -18.97 -22.41
CA SER A 14 -24.90 -17.71 -22.66
C SER A 14 -23.50 -17.95 -22.09
N SER A 15 -22.56 -18.28 -22.96
CA SER A 15 -21.17 -18.52 -22.60
C SER A 15 -20.81 -17.38 -21.68
N ALA A 16 -20.57 -17.67 -20.40
CA ALA A 16 -20.00 -16.69 -19.50
C ALA A 16 -18.66 -16.36 -20.16
N SER A 17 -18.63 -15.26 -20.93
CA SER A 17 -17.46 -14.87 -21.70
C SER A 17 -16.47 -14.34 -20.70
N GLY A 18 -15.79 -15.25 -20.01
CA GLY A 18 -14.73 -14.94 -19.09
C GLY A 18 -13.64 -14.20 -19.84
N GLY A 19 -13.30 -13.00 -19.37
CA GLY A 19 -12.14 -12.28 -19.87
C GLY A 19 -10.84 -13.04 -19.56
N ASN A 20 -9.84 -12.81 -20.40
CA ASN A 20 -8.50 -13.37 -20.28
C ASN A 20 -7.56 -12.34 -19.65
N ILE A 21 -7.10 -12.60 -18.43
CA ILE A 21 -6.41 -11.64 -17.58
C ILE A 21 -4.93 -12.03 -17.47
N LEU A 22 -4.06 -11.10 -17.85
CA LEU A 22 -2.62 -11.19 -17.59
C LEU A 22 -2.34 -10.58 -16.22
N VAL A 23 -1.66 -11.32 -15.35
CA VAL A 23 -1.28 -10.87 -14.01
C VAL A 23 0.22 -10.74 -13.93
N TRP A 24 0.67 -9.54 -13.53
CA TRP A 24 2.08 -9.26 -13.31
C TRP A 24 2.58 -9.95 -12.04
N TYR A 25 3.85 -10.37 -12.07
CA TYR A 25 4.46 -11.08 -10.94
C TYR A 25 4.66 -10.15 -9.74
N THR A 26 4.63 -10.72 -8.53
CA THR A 26 4.91 -10.02 -7.28
C THR A 26 5.32 -11.02 -6.19
N GLU A 27 5.71 -10.57 -5.01
CA GLU A 27 6.31 -11.44 -3.98
C GLU A 27 5.64 -11.26 -2.61
N ALA A 28 5.96 -12.17 -1.69
CA ALA A 28 5.63 -12.09 -0.27
C ALA A 28 4.16 -11.72 0.03
N SER A 29 3.95 -10.67 0.82
CA SER A 29 2.63 -10.22 1.28
C SER A 29 1.75 -9.65 0.16
N HIS A 30 2.35 -9.15 -0.92
CA HIS A 30 1.65 -8.66 -2.10
C HIS A 30 1.03 -9.83 -2.87
N TRP A 31 1.79 -10.92 -3.04
CA TRP A 31 1.29 -12.17 -3.63
C TRP A 31 0.18 -12.79 -2.80
N ILE A 32 0.38 -12.91 -1.48
CA ILE A 32 -0.63 -13.44 -0.54
C ILE A 32 -1.93 -12.64 -0.60
N ASN A 33 -1.84 -11.31 -0.78
CA ASN A 33 -3.01 -10.44 -0.88
C ASN A 33 -3.73 -10.57 -2.23
N MET A 34 -2.98 -10.69 -3.34
CA MET A 34 -3.54 -10.85 -4.68
C MET A 34 -4.18 -12.22 -4.92
N LYS A 35 -3.63 -13.30 -4.38
CA LYS A 35 -4.07 -14.68 -4.67
C LYS A 35 -5.59 -14.90 -4.44
N PRO A 36 -6.22 -14.47 -3.31
CA PRO A 36 -7.68 -14.57 -3.13
C PRO A 36 -8.51 -13.83 -4.17
N LEU A 37 -8.02 -12.69 -4.67
CA LEU A 37 -8.68 -11.93 -5.74
C LEU A 37 -8.63 -12.72 -7.05
N LEU A 38 -7.49 -13.31 -7.39
CA LEU A 38 -7.33 -14.16 -8.59
C LEU A 38 -8.21 -15.41 -8.52
N GLU A 39 -8.28 -16.06 -7.37
CA GLU A 39 -9.17 -17.22 -7.14
C GLU A 39 -10.63 -16.86 -7.41
N THR A 40 -11.07 -15.68 -6.98
CA THR A 40 -12.44 -15.20 -7.21
C THR A 40 -12.69 -14.88 -8.69
N LEU A 41 -11.71 -14.33 -9.40
CA LEU A 41 -11.82 -14.11 -10.85
C LEU A 41 -11.98 -15.44 -11.60
N VAL A 42 -11.20 -16.46 -11.23
CA VAL A 42 -11.35 -17.81 -11.80
C VAL A 42 -12.70 -18.42 -11.47
N GLU A 43 -13.20 -18.25 -10.23
CA GLU A 43 -14.54 -18.70 -9.82
C GLU A 43 -15.66 -18.07 -10.65
N ARG A 44 -15.44 -16.84 -11.12
CA ARG A 44 -16.37 -16.10 -11.99
C ARG A 44 -16.17 -16.41 -13.48
N GLY A 45 -15.33 -17.38 -13.80
CA GLY A 45 -15.15 -17.90 -15.16
C GLY A 45 -14.05 -17.23 -15.96
N HIS A 46 -13.25 -16.32 -15.38
CA HIS A 46 -12.12 -15.69 -16.07
C HIS A 46 -10.95 -16.65 -16.26
N ASN A 47 -10.27 -16.54 -17.39
CA ASN A 47 -8.96 -17.16 -17.58
C ASN A 47 -7.88 -16.25 -16.99
N VAL A 48 -7.03 -16.78 -16.13
CA VAL A 48 -6.00 -15.99 -15.44
C VAL A 48 -4.64 -16.60 -15.70
N THR A 49 -3.73 -15.79 -16.25
CA THR A 49 -2.33 -16.16 -16.49
C THR A 49 -1.42 -15.27 -15.64
N VAL A 50 -0.66 -15.88 -14.74
CA VAL A 50 0.22 -15.20 -13.79
C VAL A 50 1.67 -15.40 -14.22
N LEU A 51 2.38 -14.30 -14.47
CA LEU A 51 3.84 -14.36 -14.69
C LEU A 51 4.53 -14.77 -13.39
N ILE A 52 5.58 -15.60 -13.50
CA ILE A 52 6.39 -16.01 -12.34
C ILE A 52 7.87 -16.09 -12.72
N PRO A 53 8.77 -15.35 -12.02
CA PRO A 53 10.20 -15.44 -12.28
C PRO A 53 10.77 -16.78 -11.80
N SER A 54 11.80 -17.29 -12.46
CA SER A 54 12.50 -18.51 -12.04
C SER A 54 13.18 -18.41 -10.68
N SER A 55 13.43 -17.21 -10.17
CA SER A 55 13.97 -16.92 -8.84
C SER A 55 12.92 -16.40 -7.84
N SER A 56 11.64 -16.75 -8.03
CA SER A 56 10.60 -16.37 -7.07
C SER A 56 10.84 -16.97 -5.68
N MET A 57 10.72 -16.14 -4.64
CA MET A 57 10.92 -16.53 -3.24
C MET A 57 9.63 -17.05 -2.59
N PHE A 58 8.48 -16.49 -2.96
CA PHE A 58 7.20 -16.74 -2.28
C PHE A 58 6.11 -17.27 -3.22
N MET A 59 6.34 -17.30 -4.53
CA MET A 59 5.45 -17.97 -5.48
C MET A 59 5.99 -19.36 -5.83
N SER A 60 5.07 -20.31 -6.04
CA SER A 60 5.44 -21.66 -6.46
C SER A 60 4.45 -22.18 -7.48
N SER A 61 4.95 -22.46 -8.69
CA SER A 61 4.16 -23.09 -9.75
C SER A 61 3.78 -24.55 -9.47
N LYS A 62 4.38 -25.15 -8.42
CA LYS A 62 4.05 -26.49 -7.95
C LYS A 62 2.83 -26.50 -7.03
N GLU A 63 2.43 -25.35 -6.49
CA GLU A 63 1.21 -25.26 -5.69
C GLU A 63 -0.02 -25.46 -6.58
N PRO A 64 -0.97 -26.33 -6.17
CA PRO A 64 -2.25 -26.42 -6.86
C PRO A 64 -2.91 -25.04 -6.91
N SER A 65 -3.15 -24.55 -8.12
CA SER A 65 -3.86 -23.30 -8.35
C SER A 65 -4.86 -23.48 -9.47
N ARG A 66 -5.92 -22.68 -9.45
CA ARG A 66 -6.97 -22.70 -10.48
C ARG A 66 -6.66 -21.77 -11.65
N PHE A 67 -5.52 -21.08 -11.61
CA PHE A 67 -5.01 -20.19 -12.65
C PHE A 67 -3.72 -20.76 -13.25
N HIS A 68 -3.30 -20.24 -14.39
CA HIS A 68 -2.11 -20.70 -15.09
C HIS A 68 -0.89 -19.87 -14.70
N TYR A 69 0.21 -20.53 -14.38
CA TYR A 69 1.51 -19.85 -14.25
C TYR A 69 2.23 -19.85 -15.60
N LEU A 70 2.78 -18.70 -15.98
CA LEU A 70 3.68 -18.54 -17.11
C LEU A 70 5.09 -18.21 -16.57
N PRO A 71 5.95 -19.23 -16.39
CA PRO A 71 7.30 -19.01 -15.88
C PRO A 71 8.19 -18.31 -16.90
N PHE A 72 9.07 -17.44 -16.42
CA PHE A 72 10.10 -16.82 -17.23
C PHE A 72 11.46 -16.88 -16.53
N ASN A 73 12.53 -17.04 -17.33
CA ASN A 73 13.89 -17.13 -16.80
C ASN A 73 14.45 -15.73 -16.56
N VAL A 74 15.19 -15.59 -15.46
CA VAL A 74 15.85 -14.34 -15.08
C VAL A 74 17.32 -14.57 -14.75
N SER A 75 18.13 -13.53 -14.88
CA SER A 75 19.57 -13.57 -14.59
C SER A 75 19.87 -13.46 -13.09
N VAL A 76 18.95 -12.91 -12.29
CA VAL A 76 19.11 -12.74 -10.84
C VAL A 76 18.82 -14.06 -10.14
N SER A 77 19.78 -14.56 -9.37
CA SER A 77 19.61 -15.79 -8.60
C SER A 77 18.73 -15.56 -7.36
N LEU A 78 18.11 -16.63 -6.88
CA LEU A 78 17.32 -16.62 -5.65
C LEU A 78 18.16 -16.17 -4.44
N GLU A 79 19.40 -16.65 -4.34
CA GLU A 79 20.35 -16.31 -3.26
C GLU A 79 20.62 -14.79 -3.17
N VAL A 80 20.73 -14.10 -4.31
CA VAL A 80 20.93 -12.64 -4.33
C VAL A 80 19.72 -11.92 -3.74
N LEU A 81 18.50 -12.37 -4.06
CA LEU A 81 17.27 -11.79 -3.53
C LEU A 81 17.10 -12.08 -2.02
N GLU A 82 17.45 -13.30 -1.59
CA GLU A 82 17.44 -13.68 -0.17
C GLU A 82 18.44 -12.85 0.65
N ASN A 83 19.67 -12.70 0.16
CA ASN A 83 20.69 -11.88 0.82
C ASN A 83 20.28 -10.41 0.93
N PHE A 84 19.65 -9.86 -0.12
CA PHE A 84 19.12 -8.50 -0.08
C PHE A 84 18.01 -8.35 0.96
N LEU A 85 17.06 -9.29 1.01
CA LEU A 85 16.00 -9.28 2.02
C LEU A 85 16.60 -9.35 3.43
N ASP A 86 17.57 -10.22 3.66
CA ASP A 86 18.25 -10.34 4.95
C ASP A 86 18.99 -9.05 5.34
N GLU A 87 19.68 -8.39 4.40
CA GLU A 87 20.34 -7.10 4.62
C GLU A 87 19.33 -6.00 4.96
N LEU A 88 18.23 -5.89 4.20
CA LEU A 88 17.16 -4.94 4.44
C LEU A 88 16.52 -5.14 5.82
N LEU A 89 16.21 -6.38 6.18
CA LEU A 89 15.63 -6.73 7.48
C LEU A 89 16.61 -6.45 8.61
N HIS A 90 17.88 -6.81 8.47
CA HIS A 90 18.90 -6.53 9.49
C HIS A 90 19.03 -5.02 9.74
N PHE A 91 19.17 -4.23 8.67
CA PHE A 91 19.27 -2.77 8.75
C PHE A 91 18.05 -2.17 9.46
N THR A 92 16.84 -2.50 9.00
CA THR A 92 15.60 -1.92 9.52
C THR A 92 15.30 -2.34 10.96
N MET A 93 15.58 -3.59 11.32
CA MET A 93 15.23 -4.14 12.63
C MET A 93 16.26 -3.83 13.71
N TYR A 94 17.56 -3.74 13.39
CA TYR A 94 18.61 -3.71 14.42
C TYR A 94 19.58 -2.54 14.33
N GLU A 95 19.69 -1.87 13.17
CA GLU A 95 20.67 -0.79 12.99
C GLU A 95 20.02 0.60 12.96
N MET A 96 18.89 0.72 12.27
CA MET A 96 18.22 2.00 11.97
C MET A 96 17.95 2.83 13.23
N ASP A 97 17.50 2.21 14.32
CA ASP A 97 17.17 2.89 15.59
C ASP A 97 18.39 3.54 16.28
N TYR A 98 19.61 3.19 15.87
CA TYR A 98 20.86 3.70 16.43
C TYR A 98 21.60 4.67 15.48
N MET A 99 21.00 4.98 14.33
CA MET A 99 21.58 5.85 13.30
C MET A 99 20.93 7.24 13.29
N ASN A 100 21.66 8.24 12.79
CA ASN A 100 21.06 9.55 12.52
C ASN A 100 20.32 9.56 11.17
N SER A 101 19.47 10.56 10.95
CA SER A 101 18.62 10.66 9.76
C SER A 101 19.39 10.63 8.43
N PHE A 102 20.59 11.21 8.36
CA PHE A 102 21.40 11.20 7.14
C PHE A 102 21.93 9.80 6.82
N GLN A 103 22.41 9.07 7.82
CA GLN A 103 22.86 7.69 7.67
C GLN A 103 21.73 6.77 7.21
N ILE A 104 20.55 6.90 7.84
CA ILE A 104 19.35 6.15 7.46
C ILE A 104 18.99 6.44 6.01
N TYR A 105 18.94 7.72 5.62
CA TYR A 105 18.55 8.13 4.28
C TYR A 105 19.53 7.63 3.21
N LYS A 106 20.84 7.74 3.47
CA LYS A 106 21.87 7.21 2.57
C LYS A 106 21.74 5.70 2.39
N LYS A 107 21.64 4.94 3.49
CA LYS A 107 21.51 3.48 3.45
C LYS A 107 20.23 3.05 2.74
N PHE A 108 19.14 3.79 2.93
CA PHE A 108 17.88 3.54 2.22
C PHE A 108 18.00 3.77 0.71
N ILE A 109 18.67 4.84 0.28
CA ILE A 109 18.95 5.07 -1.16
C ILE A 109 19.78 3.93 -1.74
N ASP A 110 20.85 3.50 -1.05
CA ASP A 110 21.71 2.41 -1.52
C ASP A 110 20.91 1.09 -1.69
N LEU A 111 20.03 0.77 -0.73
CA LEU A 111 19.15 -0.41 -0.79
C LEU A 111 18.12 -0.30 -1.92
N MET A 112 17.50 0.86 -2.13
CA MET A 112 16.53 1.08 -3.22
C MET A 112 17.20 1.06 -4.60
N ASP A 113 18.44 1.54 -4.71
CA ASP A 113 19.20 1.47 -5.96
C ASP A 113 19.51 0.01 -6.35
N PHE A 114 19.86 -0.82 -5.36
CA PHE A 114 20.07 -2.25 -5.54
C PHE A 114 18.77 -2.98 -5.89
N ASP A 115 17.69 -2.72 -5.16
CA ASP A 115 16.37 -3.31 -5.42
C ASP A 115 15.86 -2.99 -6.83
N LEU A 116 15.99 -1.74 -7.27
CA LEU A 116 15.63 -1.33 -8.62
C LEU A 116 16.51 -2.03 -9.67
N THR A 117 17.80 -2.21 -9.40
CA THR A 117 18.69 -2.97 -10.29
C THR A 117 18.23 -4.42 -10.44
N CYS A 118 17.90 -5.09 -9.33
CA CYS A 118 17.34 -6.44 -9.36
C CYS A 118 16.01 -6.48 -10.12
N SER A 119 15.12 -5.53 -9.85
CA SER A 119 13.81 -5.41 -10.49
C SER A 119 13.90 -5.21 -12.00
N LEU A 120 14.83 -4.39 -12.49
CA LEU A 120 15.07 -4.22 -13.93
C LEU A 120 15.67 -5.49 -14.58
N ASN A 121 16.53 -6.22 -13.85
CA ASN A 121 17.06 -7.50 -14.32
C ASN A 121 15.98 -8.61 -14.35
N LEU A 122 14.99 -8.57 -13.45
CA LEU A 122 13.80 -9.42 -13.54
C LEU A 122 12.97 -9.05 -14.78
N LEU A 123 12.77 -7.74 -15.01
CA LEU A 123 12.04 -7.22 -16.15
C LEU A 123 12.66 -7.65 -17.50
N ASP A 124 13.99 -7.73 -17.60
CA ASP A 124 14.71 -8.26 -18.77
C ASP A 124 14.21 -9.65 -19.17
N GLY A 125 13.93 -10.52 -18.19
CA GLY A 125 13.40 -11.87 -18.43
C GLY A 125 12.02 -11.90 -19.10
N VAL A 126 11.29 -10.77 -19.06
CA VAL A 126 10.03 -10.57 -19.78
C VAL A 126 10.30 -9.80 -21.07
N VAL A 127 10.73 -8.54 -21.00
CA VAL A 127 10.72 -7.62 -22.15
C VAL A 127 11.81 -7.89 -23.17
N LYS A 128 12.94 -8.48 -22.77
CA LYS A 128 14.03 -8.88 -23.67
C LYS A 128 13.93 -10.35 -24.12
N SER A 129 12.98 -11.10 -23.57
CA SER A 129 12.74 -12.49 -23.96
C SER A 129 11.78 -12.56 -25.15
N GLU A 130 12.30 -12.94 -26.32
CA GLU A 130 11.49 -13.08 -27.54
C GLU A 130 10.35 -14.10 -27.37
N SER A 131 10.62 -15.22 -26.69
CA SER A 131 9.63 -16.29 -26.47
C SER A 131 8.49 -15.83 -25.56
N ILE A 132 8.82 -15.12 -24.47
CA ILE A 132 7.82 -14.59 -23.54
C ILE A 132 7.02 -13.48 -24.22
N MET A 133 7.67 -12.48 -24.83
CA MET A 133 6.95 -11.40 -25.50
C MET A 133 6.09 -11.89 -26.67
N LYS A 134 6.52 -12.93 -27.40
CA LYS A 134 5.69 -13.58 -28.42
C LYS A 134 4.44 -14.22 -27.80
N THR A 135 4.63 -15.00 -26.73
CA THR A 135 3.52 -15.63 -25.99
C THR A 135 2.53 -14.59 -25.48
N LEU A 136 3.02 -13.46 -24.94
CA LEU A 136 2.17 -12.38 -24.45
C LEU A 136 1.39 -11.68 -25.57
N LYS A 137 2.01 -11.46 -26.73
CA LYS A 137 1.35 -10.85 -27.91
C LYS A 137 0.28 -11.76 -28.52
N GLU A 138 0.53 -13.08 -28.54
CA GLU A 138 -0.40 -14.08 -29.09
C GLU A 138 -1.47 -14.51 -28.07
N GLY A 139 -1.30 -14.12 -26.80
CA GLY A 139 -2.13 -14.55 -25.67
C GLY A 139 -3.56 -14.01 -25.66
N ASN A 140 -3.91 -13.02 -26.49
CA ASN A 140 -5.24 -12.39 -26.56
C ASN A 140 -5.81 -12.04 -25.18
N PHE A 141 -5.03 -11.28 -24.39
CA PHE A 141 -5.48 -10.79 -23.09
C PHE A 141 -6.44 -9.60 -23.26
N ASP A 142 -7.39 -9.47 -22.34
CA ASP A 142 -8.35 -8.37 -22.29
C ASP A 142 -7.92 -7.26 -21.32
N LEU A 143 -7.05 -7.59 -20.36
CA LEU A 143 -6.62 -6.69 -19.27
C LEU A 143 -5.30 -7.17 -18.65
N LEU A 144 -4.49 -6.21 -18.21
CA LEU A 144 -3.33 -6.45 -17.35
C LEU A 144 -3.62 -5.99 -15.91
N LEU A 145 -3.56 -6.91 -14.96
CA LEU A 145 -3.68 -6.66 -13.52
C LEU A 145 -2.29 -6.71 -12.89
N SER A 146 -1.91 -5.68 -12.15
CA SER A 146 -0.56 -5.60 -11.57
C SER A 146 -0.55 -4.99 -10.19
N ASP A 147 0.33 -5.50 -9.34
CA ASP A 147 0.90 -4.69 -8.27
C ASP A 147 2.14 -3.97 -8.82
N PRO A 148 2.14 -2.62 -8.87
CA PRO A 148 3.21 -1.89 -9.53
C PRO A 148 4.51 -1.84 -8.71
N ILE A 149 4.62 -2.56 -7.59
CA ILE A 149 5.88 -2.67 -6.82
C ILE A 149 7.05 -3.11 -7.69
N TYR A 150 6.83 -4.04 -8.63
CA TYR A 150 7.79 -4.36 -9.68
C TYR A 150 7.46 -3.59 -10.96
N PRO A 151 8.43 -2.90 -11.57
CA PRO A 151 8.21 -2.10 -12.77
C PRO A 151 7.91 -2.97 -14.00
N GLY A 152 7.33 -2.34 -15.02
CA GLY A 152 7.26 -2.86 -16.39
C GLY A 152 5.88 -3.36 -16.80
N SER A 153 4.95 -3.51 -15.86
CA SER A 153 3.56 -3.88 -16.16
C SER A 153 2.84 -2.85 -17.05
N ASP A 154 3.04 -1.56 -16.77
CA ASP A 154 2.58 -0.44 -17.60
C ASP A 154 3.25 -0.42 -18.98
N LEU A 155 4.57 -0.67 -19.04
CA LEU A 155 5.32 -0.79 -20.29
C LEU A 155 4.79 -1.91 -21.18
N VAL A 156 4.64 -3.11 -20.62
CA VAL A 156 4.14 -4.27 -21.35
C VAL A 156 2.68 -4.06 -21.75
N ALA A 157 1.84 -3.50 -20.89
CA ALA A 157 0.46 -3.18 -21.28
C ALA A 157 0.39 -2.21 -22.46
N ASP A 158 1.21 -1.17 -22.48
CA ASP A 158 1.25 -0.19 -23.57
C ASP A 158 1.82 -0.78 -24.87
N ILE A 159 2.73 -1.76 -24.79
CA ILE A 159 3.19 -2.55 -25.95
C ILE A 159 2.08 -3.45 -26.49
N LEU A 160 1.30 -4.08 -25.61
CA LEU A 160 0.23 -5.02 -25.97
C LEU A 160 -1.10 -4.32 -26.29
N GLY A 161 -1.23 -3.03 -26.00
CA GLY A 161 -2.48 -2.27 -26.17
C GLY A 161 -3.57 -2.65 -25.16
N LEU A 162 -3.18 -3.07 -23.95
CA LEU A 162 -4.10 -3.54 -22.91
C LEU A 162 -4.52 -2.42 -21.94
N PRO A 163 -5.76 -2.43 -21.44
CA PRO A 163 -6.12 -1.65 -20.28
C PRO A 163 -5.43 -2.19 -19.03
N VAL A 164 -5.14 -1.30 -18.07
CA VAL A 164 -4.36 -1.62 -16.87
C VAL A 164 -5.15 -1.35 -15.61
N VAL A 165 -5.16 -2.32 -14.71
CA VAL A 165 -5.65 -2.15 -13.34
C VAL A 165 -4.49 -2.37 -12.38
N PHE A 166 -4.22 -1.36 -11.55
CA PHE A 166 -3.26 -1.50 -10.47
C PHE A 166 -3.95 -1.90 -9.17
N SER A 167 -3.38 -2.89 -8.47
CA SER A 167 -3.62 -3.14 -7.06
C SER A 167 -2.44 -2.55 -6.30
N LEU A 168 -2.63 -1.42 -5.63
CA LEU A 168 -1.56 -0.69 -4.95
C LEU A 168 -1.88 -0.51 -3.47
N ARG A 169 -0.91 -0.74 -2.58
CA ARG A 169 -1.06 -0.43 -1.15
C ARG A 169 -0.67 1.01 -0.84
N PHE A 170 0.52 1.42 -1.26
CA PHE A 170 1.02 2.80 -1.17
C PHE A 170 2.30 2.90 -2.01
N SER A 171 2.73 4.12 -2.27
CA SER A 171 4.13 4.42 -2.55
C SER A 171 4.66 5.44 -1.54
N LEU A 172 5.99 5.54 -1.39
CA LEU A 172 6.61 6.51 -0.47
C LEU A 172 6.10 7.92 -0.80
N VAL A 173 5.71 8.69 0.23
CA VAL A 173 5.06 10.01 0.10
C VAL A 173 3.88 10.04 -0.88
N ASN A 174 3.16 8.92 -0.99
CA ASN A 174 2.12 8.73 -1.98
C ASN A 174 2.57 9.03 -3.44
N ASN A 175 3.87 8.97 -3.76
CA ASN A 175 4.43 9.50 -5.01
C ASN A 175 3.73 8.95 -6.26
N TRP A 176 3.58 7.65 -6.42
CA TRP A 176 3.00 7.05 -7.62
C TRP A 176 1.53 7.42 -7.79
N GLU A 177 0.71 7.22 -6.77
CA GLU A 177 -0.72 7.53 -6.81
C GLU A 177 -0.97 9.05 -6.92
N ARG A 178 -0.21 9.88 -6.21
CA ARG A 178 -0.36 11.35 -6.20
C ARG A 178 0.23 12.00 -7.44
N TYR A 179 1.46 11.66 -7.78
CA TYR A 179 2.24 12.32 -8.83
C TYR A 179 1.90 11.76 -10.21
N CYS A 180 1.95 10.43 -10.38
CA CYS A 180 1.65 9.79 -11.67
C CYS A 180 0.15 9.63 -11.88
N GLY A 181 -0.54 9.13 -10.85
CA GLY A 181 -1.98 8.91 -10.84
C GLY A 181 -2.84 10.15 -10.59
N GLN A 182 -2.21 11.30 -10.26
CA GLN A 182 -2.87 12.59 -10.00
C GLN A 182 -3.86 12.59 -8.82
N LEU A 183 -3.79 11.61 -7.93
CA LEU A 183 -4.64 11.53 -6.74
C LEU A 183 -4.33 12.71 -5.80
N PRO A 184 -5.31 13.55 -5.45
CA PRO A 184 -5.04 14.67 -4.55
C PRO A 184 -4.53 14.20 -3.19
N ALA A 185 -3.46 14.84 -2.72
CA ALA A 185 -2.92 14.67 -1.38
C ALA A 185 -2.36 16.00 -0.86
N PRO A 186 -3.25 16.93 -0.42
CA PRO A 186 -2.84 18.21 0.12
C PRO A 186 -1.96 18.02 1.38
N PRO A 187 -0.72 18.53 1.40
CA PRO A 187 0.22 18.29 2.51
C PRO A 187 -0.21 18.97 3.82
N SER A 188 -1.25 19.80 3.80
CA SER A 188 -1.80 20.45 4.99
C SER A 188 -2.57 19.51 5.91
N PHE A 189 -3.07 18.38 5.41
CA PHE A 189 -3.81 17.40 6.20
C PHE A 189 -3.67 15.94 5.73
N VAL A 190 -3.09 15.69 4.54
CA VAL A 190 -2.76 14.33 4.09
C VAL A 190 -1.30 14.04 4.43
N PRO A 191 -1.01 13.23 5.46
CA PRO A 191 0.37 12.87 5.79
C PRO A 191 1.00 12.10 4.63
N GLY A 192 2.28 12.36 4.36
CA GLY A 192 3.04 11.53 3.41
C GLY A 192 3.16 10.11 3.94
N SER A 193 2.90 9.10 3.11
CA SER A 193 3.07 7.70 3.51
C SER A 193 4.45 7.47 4.11
N MET A 194 4.51 6.77 5.26
CA MET A 194 5.72 6.53 6.05
C MET A 194 6.27 7.75 6.83
N SER A 195 5.57 8.89 6.85
CA SER A 195 5.96 10.06 7.66
C SER A 195 5.71 9.89 9.15
N LYS A 196 4.91 8.88 9.56
CA LYS A 196 4.45 8.64 10.94
C LYS A 196 3.51 9.72 11.48
N LEU A 197 3.10 10.68 10.66
CA LEU A 197 2.16 11.76 11.02
C LEU A 197 0.71 11.30 10.91
N THR A 198 -0.22 12.10 11.47
CA THR A 198 -1.66 11.90 11.34
C THR A 198 -2.30 13.00 10.49
N ASP A 199 -3.60 12.90 10.23
CA ASP A 199 -4.37 13.98 9.59
C ASP A 199 -4.56 15.22 10.48
N LYS A 200 -4.25 15.11 11.77
CA LYS A 200 -4.25 16.21 12.74
C LYS A 200 -2.82 16.67 12.99
N MET A 201 -2.37 17.64 12.21
CA MET A 201 -1.03 18.21 12.27
C MET A 201 -1.05 19.65 12.78
N ASP A 202 -0.10 19.99 13.64
CA ASP A 202 0.15 21.39 14.00
C ASP A 202 0.93 22.14 12.89
N PHE A 203 1.44 23.34 13.14
CA PHE A 203 2.26 24.04 12.14
C PHE A 203 3.61 23.36 11.88
N SER A 204 4.28 22.88 12.93
CA SER A 204 5.58 22.22 12.81
C SER A 204 5.45 20.91 12.03
N ASP A 205 4.42 20.12 12.35
CA ASP A 205 4.09 18.89 11.63
C ASP A 205 3.80 19.17 10.15
N ARG A 206 3.06 20.23 9.83
CA ARG A 206 2.78 20.60 8.44
C ARG A 206 4.04 21.06 7.69
N VAL A 207 4.93 21.80 8.33
CA VAL A 207 6.23 22.16 7.74
C VAL A 207 7.05 20.91 7.46
N TRP A 208 7.13 19.99 8.43
CA TRP A 208 7.82 18.72 8.25
C TRP A 208 7.20 17.88 7.13
N ASN A 209 5.87 17.73 7.11
CA ASN A 209 5.17 16.98 6.08
C ASN A 209 5.44 17.56 4.68
N PHE A 210 5.37 18.88 4.54
CA PHE A 210 5.66 19.56 3.28
C PHE A 210 7.10 19.30 2.81
N LEU A 211 8.09 19.44 3.70
CA LEU A 211 9.49 19.15 3.39
C LEU A 211 9.72 17.67 3.07
N PHE A 212 9.03 16.77 3.77
CA PHE A 212 9.10 15.33 3.55
C PHE A 212 8.58 14.95 2.15
N TYR A 213 7.46 15.52 1.71
CA TYR A 213 7.00 15.39 0.32
C TYR A 213 8.05 15.92 -0.67
N ALA A 214 8.51 17.16 -0.48
CA ALA A 214 9.42 17.81 -1.42
C ALA A 214 10.76 17.07 -1.57
N LEU A 215 11.37 16.64 -0.46
CA LEU A 215 12.63 15.91 -0.47
C LEU A 215 12.48 14.56 -1.18
N ASN A 216 11.45 13.79 -0.83
CA ASN A 216 11.26 12.47 -1.42
C ASN A 216 10.82 12.54 -2.89
N ASP A 217 10.09 13.58 -3.31
CA ASP A 217 9.78 13.79 -4.73
C ASP A 217 11.04 14.01 -5.55
N VAL A 218 11.98 14.83 -5.07
CA VAL A 218 13.28 15.01 -5.73
C VAL A 218 14.04 13.69 -5.81
N VAL A 219 14.08 12.92 -4.72
CA VAL A 219 14.81 11.64 -4.73
C VAL A 219 14.15 10.59 -5.63
N GLN A 220 12.83 10.48 -5.61
CA GLN A 220 12.12 9.56 -6.51
C GLN A 220 12.34 9.93 -7.97
N GLU A 221 12.33 11.22 -8.31
CA GLU A 221 12.59 11.68 -9.67
C GLU A 221 14.02 11.31 -10.13
N GLN A 222 15.03 11.60 -9.30
CA GLN A 222 16.44 11.43 -9.68
C GLN A 222 16.92 9.97 -9.66
N TYR A 223 16.45 9.16 -8.71
CA TYR A 223 16.98 7.81 -8.48
C TYR A 223 16.07 6.70 -9.02
N PHE A 224 14.75 6.88 -8.99
CA PHE A 224 13.79 5.89 -9.49
C PHE A 224 13.34 6.21 -10.91
N TRP A 225 12.65 7.34 -11.11
CA TRP A 225 12.03 7.66 -12.40
C TRP A 225 13.06 7.90 -13.51
N ALA A 226 14.18 8.58 -13.25
CA ALA A 226 15.23 8.76 -14.26
C ALA A 226 15.79 7.42 -14.79
N ARG A 227 15.91 6.41 -13.92
CA ARG A 227 16.38 5.07 -14.31
C ARG A 227 15.30 4.30 -15.07
N ILE A 228 14.04 4.37 -14.61
CA ILE A 228 12.89 3.78 -15.29
C ILE A 228 12.72 4.37 -16.69
N ASP A 229 12.74 5.70 -16.83
CA ASP A 229 12.60 6.41 -18.10
C ASP A 229 13.69 6.01 -19.09
N LYS A 230 14.95 5.93 -18.62
CA LYS A 230 16.08 5.46 -19.42
C LYS A 230 15.83 4.03 -19.92
N TYR A 231 15.52 3.10 -19.00
CA TYR A 231 15.30 1.70 -19.36
C TYR A 231 14.10 1.53 -20.29
N TYR A 232 12.99 2.23 -20.04
CA TYR A 232 11.77 2.14 -20.85
C TYR A 232 12.05 2.68 -22.26
N SER A 233 12.81 3.77 -22.36
CA SER A 233 13.22 4.34 -23.64
C SER A 233 14.12 3.39 -24.43
N GLU A 234 15.04 2.68 -23.76
CA GLU A 234 15.89 1.66 -24.38
C GLU A 234 15.06 0.49 -24.93
N VAL A 235 14.11 -0.04 -24.16
CA VAL A 235 13.23 -1.14 -24.58
C VAL A 235 12.30 -0.72 -25.73
N ARG A 236 11.77 0.51 -25.70
CA ARG A 236 10.88 1.04 -26.74
C ARG A 236 11.61 1.52 -27.99
N GLY A 237 12.89 1.86 -27.89
CA GLY A 237 13.65 2.56 -28.92
C GLY A 237 13.21 4.02 -29.14
N THR A 238 12.38 4.58 -28.25
CA THR A 238 11.88 5.97 -28.31
C THR A 238 11.73 6.54 -26.91
N PRO A 239 11.89 7.88 -26.71
CA PRO A 239 11.74 8.50 -25.40
C PRO A 239 10.40 8.15 -24.75
N THR A 240 10.46 7.52 -23.57
CA THR A 240 9.29 7.02 -22.83
C THR A 240 9.41 7.43 -21.37
N ASN A 241 8.40 8.17 -20.87
CA ASN A 241 8.32 8.56 -19.46
C ASN A 241 7.46 7.56 -18.68
N GLY A 242 8.08 6.87 -17.71
CA GLY A 242 7.46 5.82 -16.90
C GLY A 242 6.34 6.35 -16.02
N CYS A 243 6.51 7.50 -15.37
CA CYS A 243 5.46 8.07 -14.53
C CYS A 243 4.21 8.44 -15.35
N GLN A 244 4.38 9.00 -16.55
CA GLN A 244 3.28 9.26 -17.47
C GLN A 244 2.60 7.97 -17.90
N LEU A 245 3.37 6.90 -18.12
CA LEU A 245 2.86 5.61 -18.54
C LEU A 245 2.07 4.90 -17.44
N MET A 246 2.63 4.79 -16.24
CA MET A 246 1.93 4.36 -15.03
C MET A 246 0.66 5.20 -14.81
N GLY A 247 0.78 6.51 -15.00
CA GLY A 247 -0.33 7.44 -14.90
C GLY A 247 -1.47 7.13 -15.86
N LYS A 248 -1.30 6.34 -16.95
CA LYS A 248 -2.37 5.94 -17.89
C LYS A 248 -3.29 4.83 -17.34
N ALA A 249 -2.99 4.21 -16.20
CA ALA A 249 -3.81 3.14 -15.66
C ALA A 249 -5.31 3.50 -15.57
N ASP A 250 -6.15 2.54 -15.95
CA ASP A 250 -7.59 2.73 -16.07
C ASP A 250 -8.26 2.75 -14.70
N ILE A 251 -7.87 1.85 -13.80
CA ILE A 251 -8.34 1.80 -12.41
C ILE A 251 -7.16 1.58 -11.45
N TRP A 252 -7.22 2.29 -10.33
CA TRP A 252 -6.35 2.10 -9.18
C TRP A 252 -7.16 1.49 -8.04
N LEU A 253 -6.98 0.19 -7.82
CA LEU A 253 -7.46 -0.53 -6.64
C LEU A 253 -6.50 -0.25 -5.49
N ILE A 254 -6.81 0.75 -4.67
CA ILE A 254 -6.04 1.09 -3.48
C ILE A 254 -6.41 0.13 -2.36
N ARG A 255 -5.43 -0.61 -1.84
CA ARG A 255 -5.63 -1.65 -0.80
C ARG A 255 -5.81 -1.08 0.60
N THR A 256 -6.49 0.05 0.70
CA THR A 256 -6.88 0.65 1.97
C THR A 256 -8.34 1.09 2.00
N TYR A 257 -8.85 1.45 3.17
CA TYR A 257 -10.19 1.99 3.38
C TYR A 257 -10.26 2.83 4.66
N TRP A 258 -11.36 3.54 4.87
CA TRP A 258 -11.54 4.58 5.89
C TRP A 258 -11.63 4.05 7.34
N ASP A 259 -11.85 2.76 7.51
CA ASP A 259 -11.70 2.07 8.80
C ASP A 259 -10.24 2.13 9.29
N PHE A 260 -9.27 2.09 8.39
CA PHE A 260 -7.83 2.11 8.68
C PHE A 260 -7.14 3.44 8.32
N GLU A 261 -7.44 4.04 7.18
CA GLU A 261 -6.82 5.29 6.72
C GLU A 261 -7.46 6.54 7.31
N PHE A 262 -6.80 7.69 7.10
CA PHE A 262 -7.39 9.00 7.33
C PHE A 262 -8.17 9.48 6.09
N PRO A 263 -9.30 10.22 6.25
CA PRO A 263 -10.08 10.73 5.14
C PRO A 263 -9.27 11.66 4.21
N ARG A 264 -9.39 11.46 2.90
CA ARG A 264 -8.72 12.29 1.87
C ARG A 264 -9.56 12.39 0.59
N PRO A 265 -9.37 13.44 -0.24
CA PRO A 265 -10.02 13.49 -1.55
C PRO A 265 -9.54 12.35 -2.45
N PHE A 266 -10.42 11.85 -3.31
CA PHE A 266 -10.07 10.80 -4.27
C PHE A 266 -10.76 10.98 -5.62
N LEU A 267 -10.19 10.34 -6.64
CA LEU A 267 -10.64 10.45 -8.03
C LEU A 267 -11.59 9.29 -8.41
N PRO A 268 -12.45 9.45 -9.43
CA PRO A 268 -13.41 8.43 -9.83
C PRO A 268 -12.80 7.10 -10.28
N ASN A 269 -11.55 7.08 -10.74
CA ASN A 269 -10.83 5.85 -11.12
C ASN A 269 -10.02 5.22 -9.97
N PHE A 270 -10.03 5.81 -8.79
CA PHE A 270 -9.41 5.25 -7.58
C PHE A 270 -10.49 4.59 -6.71
N LYS A 271 -10.29 3.31 -6.40
CA LYS A 271 -11.23 2.46 -5.66
C LYS A 271 -10.54 1.86 -4.45
N PHE A 272 -11.09 2.16 -3.29
CA PHE A 272 -10.50 1.80 -2.01
C PHE A 272 -11.06 0.44 -1.58
N VAL A 273 -10.25 -0.59 -1.74
CA VAL A 273 -10.62 -2.00 -1.54
C VAL A 273 -9.85 -2.62 -0.37
N GLY A 274 -9.59 -1.85 0.68
CA GLY A 274 -8.93 -2.36 1.90
C GLY A 274 -9.63 -3.61 2.46
N GLY A 275 -8.84 -4.67 2.72
CA GLY A 275 -9.30 -5.95 3.25
C GLY A 275 -9.72 -7.01 2.23
N ILE A 276 -9.27 -6.94 0.97
CA ILE A 276 -9.65 -7.94 -0.07
C ILE A 276 -9.37 -9.40 0.30
N HIS A 277 -8.34 -9.65 1.13
CA HIS A 277 -7.93 -10.97 1.57
C HIS A 277 -8.71 -11.48 2.80
N CYS A 278 -9.40 -10.59 3.51
CA CYS A 278 -10.15 -10.96 4.71
C CYS A 278 -11.32 -11.89 4.39
N ARG A 279 -11.68 -12.74 5.35
CA ARG A 279 -12.75 -13.73 5.20
C ARG A 279 -13.30 -14.18 6.55
N PRO A 280 -14.53 -14.72 6.60
CA PRO A 280 -15.03 -15.36 7.81
C PRO A 280 -14.07 -16.45 8.31
N ALA A 281 -13.97 -16.59 9.62
CA ALA A 281 -13.12 -17.62 10.22
C ALA A 281 -13.61 -19.02 9.90
N LYS A 282 -12.68 -19.90 9.55
CA LYS A 282 -12.90 -21.34 9.41
C LYS A 282 -12.54 -22.08 10.70
N PRO A 283 -13.06 -23.30 10.92
CA PRO A 283 -12.65 -24.12 12.06
C PRO A 283 -11.13 -24.34 12.09
N LEU A 284 -10.54 -24.25 13.29
CA LEU A 284 -9.11 -24.49 13.49
C LEU A 284 -8.77 -25.99 13.39
N PRO A 285 -7.51 -26.34 13.05
CA PRO A 285 -7.01 -27.70 13.22
C PRO A 285 -7.22 -28.20 14.64
N LYS A 286 -7.57 -29.48 14.80
CA LYS A 286 -8.01 -30.06 16.09
C LYS A 286 -7.03 -29.80 17.24
N ASP A 287 -5.74 -29.97 17.00
CA ASP A 287 -4.70 -29.77 18.03
C ASP A 287 -4.51 -28.30 18.44
N MET A 288 -4.78 -27.37 17.51
CA MET A 288 -4.79 -25.94 17.77
C MET A 288 -6.05 -25.54 18.52
N GLU A 289 -7.21 -26.06 18.11
CA GLU A 289 -8.49 -25.85 18.77
C GLU A 289 -8.45 -26.31 20.24
N GLU A 290 -7.92 -27.50 20.52
CA GLU A 290 -7.75 -28.02 21.89
C GLU A 290 -6.89 -27.08 22.76
N PHE A 291 -5.79 -26.57 22.20
CA PHE A 291 -4.93 -25.60 22.90
C PHE A 291 -5.66 -24.27 23.15
N VAL A 292 -6.38 -23.76 22.16
CA VAL A 292 -7.17 -22.52 22.26
C VAL A 292 -8.28 -22.65 23.30
N GLN A 293 -9.01 -23.77 23.33
CA GLN A 293 -10.08 -24.00 24.29
C GLN A 293 -9.56 -24.19 25.72
N SER A 294 -8.35 -24.71 25.90
CA SER A 294 -7.68 -24.82 27.21
C SER A 294 -7.40 -23.48 27.89
N SER A 295 -7.58 -22.35 27.20
CA SER A 295 -7.37 -21.01 27.73
C SER A 295 -8.42 -20.54 28.75
N GLY A 296 -9.54 -21.26 28.90
CA GLY A 296 -10.62 -20.86 29.80
C GLY A 296 -11.16 -19.46 29.46
N ASP A 297 -11.48 -18.66 30.48
CA ASP A 297 -12.05 -17.32 30.28
C ASP A 297 -11.01 -16.26 29.93
N ALA A 298 -9.74 -16.51 30.29
CA ALA A 298 -8.63 -15.63 29.96
C ALA A 298 -8.50 -15.45 28.44
N GLY A 299 -8.80 -16.49 27.67
CA GLY A 299 -8.75 -16.46 26.21
C GLY A 299 -7.32 -16.52 25.67
N ILE A 300 -7.18 -16.16 24.39
CA ILE A 300 -5.90 -16.27 23.67
C ILE A 300 -5.37 -14.92 23.20
N VAL A 301 -4.05 -14.87 23.09
CA VAL A 301 -3.31 -13.86 22.33
C VAL A 301 -2.69 -14.53 21.10
N VAL A 302 -2.89 -13.94 19.94
CA VAL A 302 -2.24 -14.36 18.70
C VAL A 302 -0.99 -13.52 18.52
N PHE A 303 0.15 -14.13 18.19
CA PHE A 303 1.40 -13.40 17.98
C PHE A 303 2.09 -13.84 16.69
N THR A 304 2.34 -12.88 15.79
CA THR A 304 3.24 -13.08 14.66
C THR A 304 3.87 -11.78 14.16
N LEU A 305 5.08 -11.88 13.61
CA LEU A 305 5.82 -10.76 12.99
C LEU A 305 5.74 -10.77 11.45
N GLY A 306 4.73 -11.42 10.87
CA GLY A 306 4.46 -11.39 9.43
C GLY A 306 5.30 -12.37 8.61
N SER A 307 4.97 -12.55 7.33
CA SER A 307 5.48 -13.65 6.50
C SER A 307 7.00 -13.68 6.31
N MET A 308 7.63 -12.49 6.25
CA MET A 308 9.06 -12.33 5.97
C MET A 308 9.95 -12.52 7.20
N ILE A 309 9.44 -12.30 8.41
CA ILE A 309 10.22 -12.49 9.65
C ILE A 309 10.06 -13.93 10.12
N LYS A 310 11.11 -14.74 9.94
CA LYS A 310 11.15 -16.13 10.42
C LYS A 310 11.55 -16.21 11.90
N ASN A 311 12.48 -15.36 12.33
CA ASN A 311 13.00 -15.33 13.68
C ASN A 311 13.48 -13.92 14.08
N ILE A 312 13.86 -13.79 15.34
CA ILE A 312 14.55 -12.64 15.93
C ILE A 312 15.71 -13.17 16.78
N THR A 313 16.63 -12.30 17.19
CA THR A 313 17.76 -12.70 18.05
C THR A 313 17.26 -13.45 19.30
N ILE A 314 18.03 -14.46 19.73
CA ILE A 314 17.62 -15.31 20.86
C ILE A 314 17.40 -14.50 22.14
N SER A 315 18.16 -13.41 22.34
CA SER A 315 17.97 -12.48 23.45
C SER A 315 16.59 -11.82 23.43
N LYS A 316 16.18 -11.27 22.27
CA LYS A 316 14.84 -10.68 22.10
C LYS A 316 13.74 -11.73 22.19
N ALA A 317 13.96 -12.93 21.64
CA ALA A 317 13.00 -14.04 21.75
C ALA A 317 12.80 -14.49 23.21
N ASN A 318 13.87 -14.58 24.00
CA ASN A 318 13.81 -14.88 25.43
C ASN A 318 13.12 -13.78 26.24
N MET A 319 13.39 -12.50 25.94
CA MET A 319 12.70 -11.37 26.58
C MET A 319 11.19 -11.42 26.32
N ILE A 320 10.79 -11.60 25.05
CA ILE A 320 9.37 -11.72 24.68
C ILE A 320 8.73 -12.95 25.33
N ALA A 321 9.37 -14.11 25.25
CA ALA A 321 8.87 -15.34 25.88
C ALA A 321 8.67 -15.18 27.39
N SER A 322 9.56 -14.44 28.07
CA SER A 322 9.45 -14.15 29.50
C SER A 322 8.24 -13.27 29.82
N ALA A 323 7.88 -12.33 28.94
CA ALA A 323 6.71 -11.47 29.11
C ALA A 323 5.42 -12.28 28.88
N LEU A 324 5.39 -13.08 27.82
CA LEU A 324 4.28 -13.96 27.48
C LEU A 324 4.04 -15.02 28.57
N ALA A 325 5.07 -15.51 29.25
CA ALA A 325 4.92 -16.45 30.36
C ALA A 325 4.20 -15.85 31.59
N GLN A 326 4.13 -14.51 31.70
CA GLN A 326 3.55 -13.80 32.84
C GLN A 326 2.09 -13.40 32.64
N ILE A 327 1.53 -13.54 31.44
CA ILE A 327 0.13 -13.21 31.17
C ILE A 327 -0.77 -14.44 31.35
N PRO A 328 -2.04 -14.28 31.78
CA PRO A 328 -2.93 -15.41 32.02
C PRO A 328 -3.45 -16.08 30.73
N GLN A 329 -3.34 -15.40 29.57
CA GLN A 329 -3.79 -15.94 28.28
C GLN A 329 -2.91 -17.10 27.80
N LYS A 330 -3.51 -17.98 26.99
CA LYS A 330 -2.72 -18.84 26.11
C LYS A 330 -2.22 -18.04 24.93
N VAL A 331 -1.00 -18.32 24.46
CA VAL A 331 -0.39 -17.59 23.35
C VAL A 331 -0.12 -18.54 22.20
N VAL A 332 -0.67 -18.20 21.03
CA VAL A 332 -0.38 -18.86 19.76
C VAL A 332 0.65 -18.00 19.03
N TRP A 333 1.90 -18.44 19.02
CA TRP A 333 3.02 -17.67 18.48
C TRP A 333 3.58 -18.32 17.21
N ARG A 334 3.47 -17.63 16.07
CA ARG A 334 4.20 -18.02 14.86
C ARG A 334 5.66 -17.64 14.99
N TYR A 335 6.55 -18.63 15.06
CA TYR A 335 7.99 -18.45 15.21
C TYR A 335 8.75 -19.70 14.76
N SER A 336 9.71 -19.52 13.84
CA SER A 336 10.54 -20.60 13.28
C SER A 336 12.02 -20.49 13.69
N GLY A 337 12.34 -19.67 14.68
CA GLY A 337 13.69 -19.55 15.22
C GLY A 337 14.02 -20.60 16.29
N LYS A 338 15.20 -20.47 16.90
CA LYS A 338 15.59 -21.30 18.04
C LYS A 338 14.58 -21.08 19.19
N LYS A 339 13.97 -22.18 19.68
CA LYS A 339 13.02 -22.15 20.80
C LYS A 339 13.59 -21.32 21.97
N PRO A 340 12.86 -20.30 22.48
CA PRO A 340 13.28 -19.53 23.63
C PRO A 340 13.41 -20.40 24.88
N GLU A 341 14.44 -20.15 25.69
CA GLU A 341 14.71 -20.88 26.93
C GLU A 341 13.70 -20.53 28.03
N THR A 342 13.14 -19.32 27.97
CA THR A 342 12.14 -18.77 28.90
C THR A 342 10.70 -18.99 28.44
N LEU A 343 10.46 -19.91 27.49
CA LEU A 343 9.12 -20.17 26.96
C LEU A 343 8.20 -20.78 28.03
N GLY A 344 7.18 -20.03 28.43
CA GLY A 344 6.18 -20.47 29.40
C GLY A 344 5.22 -21.55 28.86
N PRO A 345 4.61 -22.37 29.74
CA PRO A 345 3.69 -23.45 29.35
C PRO A 345 2.34 -22.94 28.79
N ASN A 346 2.08 -21.64 28.88
CA ASN A 346 0.92 -20.99 28.26
C ASN A 346 1.16 -20.63 26.78
N THR A 347 2.39 -20.75 26.26
CA THR A 347 2.73 -20.36 24.89
C THR A 347 3.06 -21.59 24.04
N LYS A 348 2.47 -21.69 22.84
CA LYS A 348 2.78 -22.73 21.85
C LYS A 348 3.32 -22.08 20.57
N LEU A 349 4.45 -22.62 20.09
CA LEU A 349 5.11 -22.15 18.86
C LEU A 349 4.59 -22.93 17.65
N PHE A 350 4.45 -22.23 16.53
CA PHE A 350 4.06 -22.80 15.23
C PHE A 350 4.91 -22.18 14.11
N ASP A 351 5.25 -22.96 13.08
CA ASP A 351 5.89 -22.41 11.88
C ASP A 351 4.92 -21.58 11.03
N TRP A 352 3.66 -21.99 11.01
CA TRP A 352 2.57 -21.31 10.34
C TRP A 352 1.28 -21.38 11.15
N ILE A 353 0.49 -20.31 11.09
CA ILE A 353 -0.79 -20.22 11.78
C ILE A 353 -1.89 -19.76 10.82
N PRO A 354 -3.12 -20.27 10.94
CA PRO A 354 -4.27 -19.73 10.23
C PRO A 354 -4.70 -18.40 10.87
N GLN A 355 -3.92 -17.33 10.64
CA GLN A 355 -4.05 -16.04 11.34
C GLN A 355 -5.48 -15.49 11.30
N ASN A 356 -6.09 -15.38 10.12
CA ASN A 356 -7.48 -14.94 9.97
C ASN A 356 -8.46 -15.72 10.86
N ASP A 357 -8.30 -17.05 10.90
CA ASP A 357 -9.23 -17.93 11.61
C ASP A 357 -9.04 -17.85 13.13
N LEU A 358 -7.79 -17.71 13.59
CA LEU A 358 -7.48 -17.42 14.98
C LEU A 358 -8.01 -16.05 15.40
N LEU A 359 -7.87 -15.01 14.57
CA LEU A 359 -8.37 -13.68 14.89
C LEU A 359 -9.90 -13.65 14.97
N GLY A 360 -10.60 -14.43 14.14
CA GLY A 360 -12.06 -14.57 14.23
C GLY A 360 -12.55 -15.56 15.29
N HIS A 361 -11.65 -16.19 16.06
CA HIS A 361 -12.04 -17.12 17.11
C HIS A 361 -12.60 -16.37 18.35
N PRO A 362 -13.72 -16.80 18.96
CA PRO A 362 -14.35 -16.09 20.10
C PRO A 362 -13.47 -15.94 21.36
N LYS A 363 -12.44 -16.78 21.51
CA LYS A 363 -11.48 -16.70 22.62
C LYS A 363 -10.39 -15.65 22.40
N THR A 364 -10.25 -15.07 21.21
CA THR A 364 -9.19 -14.10 20.92
C THR A 364 -9.43 -12.79 21.65
N ARG A 365 -8.39 -12.29 22.31
CA ARG A 365 -8.42 -11.05 23.12
C ARG A 365 -7.57 -9.95 22.53
N ALA A 366 -6.38 -10.29 22.07
CA ALA A 366 -5.46 -9.33 21.47
C ALA A 366 -4.60 -9.98 20.38
N PHE A 367 -4.07 -9.13 19.51
CA PHE A 367 -3.16 -9.52 18.45
C PHE A 367 -1.82 -8.78 18.60
N ILE A 368 -0.76 -9.51 18.93
CA ILE A 368 0.61 -8.99 18.88
C ILE A 368 1.09 -9.10 17.43
N THR A 369 1.43 -7.98 16.82
CA THR A 369 1.68 -7.90 15.38
C THR A 369 2.83 -6.98 15.06
N HIS A 370 3.55 -7.29 13.99
CA HIS A 370 4.46 -6.33 13.36
C HIS A 370 3.76 -5.11 12.74
N GLY A 371 2.43 -5.09 12.59
CA GLY A 371 1.73 -3.95 11.97
C GLY A 371 1.71 -3.95 10.44
N GLY A 372 1.98 -5.11 9.81
CA GLY A 372 1.77 -5.26 8.38
C GLY A 372 0.30 -5.13 7.99
N THR A 373 0.02 -4.42 6.88
CA THR A 373 -1.33 -4.05 6.47
C THR A 373 -2.32 -5.24 6.40
N ASN A 374 -1.89 -6.40 5.88
CA ASN A 374 -2.77 -7.57 5.78
C ASN A 374 -3.26 -8.03 7.16
N GLY A 375 -2.36 -8.10 8.13
CA GLY A 375 -2.72 -8.50 9.50
C GLY A 375 -3.58 -7.47 10.21
N ILE A 376 -3.35 -6.17 9.95
CA ILE A 376 -4.21 -5.10 10.46
C ILE A 376 -5.64 -5.25 9.94
N TYR A 377 -5.83 -5.49 8.63
CA TYR A 377 -7.19 -5.68 8.10
C TYR A 377 -7.86 -6.93 8.65
N GLU A 378 -7.15 -8.04 8.87
CA GLU A 378 -7.74 -9.21 9.52
C GLU A 378 -8.15 -8.91 10.97
N ALA A 379 -7.34 -8.13 11.70
CA ALA A 379 -7.67 -7.69 13.04
C ALA A 379 -8.87 -6.74 13.06
N ILE A 380 -8.94 -5.78 12.13
CA ILE A 380 -10.11 -4.90 11.95
C ILE A 380 -11.34 -5.74 11.60
N TYR A 381 -11.25 -6.64 10.62
CA TYR A 381 -12.35 -7.48 10.16
C TYR A 381 -12.98 -8.25 11.32
N HIS A 382 -12.17 -8.81 12.22
CA HIS A 382 -12.63 -9.58 13.39
C HIS A 382 -12.76 -8.75 14.68
N GLY A 383 -12.51 -7.44 14.62
CA GLY A 383 -12.62 -6.52 15.76
C GLY A 383 -11.66 -6.83 16.91
N VAL A 384 -10.42 -7.23 16.62
CA VAL A 384 -9.39 -7.58 17.60
C VAL A 384 -8.43 -6.41 17.82
N PRO A 385 -8.23 -5.92 19.06
CA PRO A 385 -7.24 -4.87 19.34
C PRO A 385 -5.80 -5.40 19.29
N MET A 386 -4.84 -4.49 19.12
CA MET A 386 -3.47 -4.85 18.76
C MET A 386 -2.40 -4.34 19.73
N VAL A 387 -1.31 -5.09 19.84
CA VAL A 387 -0.02 -4.61 20.35
C VAL A 387 0.96 -4.66 19.18
N GLY A 388 1.39 -3.50 18.71
CA GLY A 388 2.29 -3.36 17.58
C GLY A 388 3.76 -3.43 17.99
N ILE A 389 4.54 -4.22 17.26
CA ILE A 389 6.01 -4.27 17.35
C ILE A 389 6.55 -4.09 15.92
N PRO A 390 6.55 -2.87 15.37
CA PRO A 390 6.98 -2.63 13.99
C PRO A 390 8.41 -3.09 13.72
N MET A 391 8.63 -3.70 12.56
CA MET A 391 9.91 -4.31 12.18
C MET A 391 10.57 -3.59 10.99
N PHE A 392 9.79 -3.23 9.96
CA PHE A 392 10.30 -2.60 8.74
C PHE A 392 9.19 -1.96 7.89
N GLY A 393 9.56 -1.24 6.83
CA GLY A 393 8.62 -0.75 5.81
C GLY A 393 7.54 0.18 6.38
N ASP A 394 6.30 0.01 5.92
CA ASP A 394 5.11 0.80 6.30
C ASP A 394 4.62 0.56 7.73
N GLN A 395 5.13 -0.48 8.39
CA GLN A 395 4.61 -0.96 9.67
C GLN A 395 4.54 0.10 10.79
N PRO A 396 5.58 0.95 11.02
CA PRO A 396 5.48 1.97 12.05
C PRO A 396 4.37 2.99 11.78
N ASP A 397 4.19 3.36 10.51
CA ASP A 397 3.17 4.31 10.08
C ASP A 397 1.78 3.71 10.23
N ASN A 398 1.60 2.45 9.82
CA ASN A 398 0.34 1.72 10.01
C ASN A 398 -0.05 1.62 11.49
N MET A 399 0.91 1.36 12.37
CA MET A 399 0.64 1.27 13.80
C MET A 399 0.25 2.63 14.38
N ASN A 400 0.80 3.74 13.90
CA ASN A 400 0.36 5.08 14.27
C ASN A 400 -1.10 5.35 13.86
N HIS A 401 -1.55 4.86 12.70
CA HIS A 401 -2.96 4.94 12.31
C HIS A 401 -3.86 4.18 13.29
N MET A 402 -3.48 2.96 13.67
CA MET A 402 -4.26 2.15 14.62
C MET A 402 -4.26 2.74 16.04
N LYS A 403 -3.14 3.32 16.47
CA LYS A 403 -3.04 4.04 17.74
C LYS A 403 -3.90 5.32 17.73
N ALA A 404 -3.87 6.10 16.66
CA ALA A 404 -4.72 7.28 16.50
C ALA A 404 -6.22 6.93 16.53
N LYS A 405 -6.59 5.71 16.11
CA LYS A 405 -7.96 5.18 16.21
C LYS A 405 -8.28 4.51 17.55
N GLY A 406 -7.34 4.47 18.49
CA GLY A 406 -7.51 3.93 19.85
C GLY A 406 -7.66 2.41 19.91
N ALA A 407 -7.16 1.68 18.89
CA ALA A 407 -7.30 0.23 18.79
C ALA A 407 -5.95 -0.51 18.90
N ALA A 408 -4.85 0.21 19.17
CA ALA A 408 -3.55 -0.39 19.35
C ALA A 408 -2.62 0.42 20.25
N GLU A 409 -1.68 -0.30 20.88
CA GLU A 409 -0.45 0.27 21.43
C GLU A 409 0.77 -0.12 20.59
N ILE A 410 1.87 0.62 20.73
CA ILE A 410 3.08 0.44 19.92
C ILE A 410 4.28 0.32 20.86
N LEU A 411 5.08 -0.72 20.65
CA LEU A 411 6.35 -0.96 21.31
C LEU A 411 7.48 -0.97 20.28
N ASN A 412 8.68 -0.60 20.71
CA ASN A 412 9.88 -0.70 19.88
C ASN A 412 10.66 -1.97 20.25
N LEU A 413 10.92 -2.83 19.27
CA LEU A 413 11.63 -4.10 19.47
C LEU A 413 12.97 -3.95 20.21
N ASN A 414 13.74 -2.91 19.86
CA ASN A 414 15.09 -2.67 20.37
C ASN A 414 15.09 -2.12 21.81
N PHE A 415 14.08 -1.33 22.17
CA PHE A 415 14.03 -0.65 23.46
C PHE A 415 13.05 -1.24 24.47
N MET A 416 12.07 -2.04 24.03
CA MET A 416 11.06 -2.59 24.93
C MET A 416 11.64 -3.58 25.94
N THR A 417 11.04 -3.61 27.14
CA THR A 417 11.39 -4.57 28.19
C THR A 417 10.34 -5.67 28.35
N THR A 418 10.68 -6.71 29.11
CA THR A 418 9.77 -7.80 29.48
C THR A 418 8.50 -7.25 30.17
N GLU A 419 8.70 -6.34 31.12
CA GLU A 419 7.64 -5.75 31.92
C GLU A 419 6.75 -4.85 31.06
N GLU A 420 7.34 -4.02 30.20
CA GLU A 420 6.60 -3.13 29.31
C GLU A 420 5.71 -3.91 28.33
N LEU A 421 6.23 -5.00 27.75
CA LEU A 421 5.43 -5.85 26.87
C LEU A 421 4.28 -6.52 27.63
N ARG A 422 4.53 -7.09 28.82
CA ARG A 422 3.50 -7.70 29.66
C ARG A 422 2.41 -6.70 30.02
N ASP A 423 2.80 -5.51 30.48
CA ASP A 423 1.88 -4.48 30.96
C ASP A 423 1.06 -3.89 29.81
N THR A 424 1.66 -3.74 28.63
CA THR A 424 0.96 -3.31 27.42
C THR A 424 -0.07 -4.35 26.97
N ILE A 425 0.27 -5.64 26.97
CA ILE A 425 -0.68 -6.72 26.64
C ILE A 425 -1.84 -6.70 27.65
N ASN A 426 -1.55 -6.63 28.94
CA ASN A 426 -2.58 -6.56 29.97
C ASN A 426 -3.48 -5.34 29.79
N THR A 427 -2.91 -4.17 29.48
CA THR A 427 -3.68 -2.94 29.22
C THR A 427 -4.63 -3.14 28.05
N VAL A 428 -4.13 -3.59 26.89
CA VAL A 428 -4.94 -3.79 25.68
C VAL A 428 -6.04 -4.84 25.87
N VAL A 429 -5.79 -5.86 26.70
CA VAL A 429 -6.78 -6.92 26.99
C VAL A 429 -7.83 -6.49 28.01
N THR A 430 -7.46 -5.66 28.99
CA THR A 430 -8.33 -5.33 30.14
C THR A 430 -9.09 -4.01 29.98
N ASP A 431 -8.49 -3.01 29.34
CA ASP A 431 -9.15 -1.74 29.04
C ASP A 431 -10.13 -1.95 27.87
N LYS A 432 -11.42 -1.81 28.16
CA LYS A 432 -12.50 -2.04 27.22
C LYS A 432 -12.45 -1.12 26.01
N SER A 433 -11.87 0.07 26.14
CA SER A 433 -11.83 1.06 25.06
C SER A 433 -11.13 0.53 23.80
N TYR A 434 -10.06 -0.27 23.95
CA TYR A 434 -9.38 -0.89 22.81
C TYR A 434 -10.28 -1.87 22.06
N LYS A 435 -10.99 -2.74 22.79
CA LYS A 435 -11.93 -3.70 22.18
C LYS A 435 -13.12 -2.99 21.56
N GLU A 436 -13.68 -1.98 22.22
CA GLU A 436 -14.79 -1.18 21.70
C GLU A 436 -14.39 -0.44 20.41
N ASN A 437 -13.21 0.17 20.38
CA ASN A 437 -12.68 0.80 19.18
C ASN A 437 -12.44 -0.21 18.07
N ALA A 438 -11.82 -1.36 18.35
CA ALA A 438 -11.61 -2.40 17.36
C ALA A 438 -12.94 -2.93 16.78
N MET A 439 -13.96 -3.15 17.61
CA MET A 439 -15.30 -3.54 17.18
C MET A 439 -15.99 -2.44 16.37
N ARG A 440 -15.80 -1.17 16.72
CA ARG A 440 -16.30 -0.03 15.93
C ARG A 440 -15.67 0.00 14.54
N LEU A 441 -14.37 -0.22 14.43
CA LEU A 441 -13.69 -0.30 13.14
C LEU A 441 -14.15 -1.52 12.33
N SER A 442 -14.36 -2.67 12.98
CA SER A 442 -14.98 -3.85 12.37
C SER A 442 -16.36 -3.54 11.80
N GLY A 443 -17.21 -2.85 12.56
CA GLY A 443 -18.52 -2.41 12.11
C GLY A 443 -18.43 -1.57 10.82
N ILE A 444 -17.54 -0.58 10.78
CA ILE A 444 -17.29 0.25 9.58
C ILE A 444 -16.74 -0.60 8.41
N HIS A 445 -15.90 -1.58 8.70
CA HIS A 445 -15.32 -2.46 7.68
C HIS A 445 -16.39 -3.29 6.96
N HIS A 446 -17.35 -3.83 7.72
CA HIS A 446 -18.44 -4.64 7.20
C HIS A 446 -19.60 -3.81 6.64
N ASP A 447 -19.80 -2.59 7.13
CA ASP A 447 -20.84 -1.66 6.66
C ASP A 447 -20.45 -0.98 5.34
N ARG A 448 -20.36 -1.79 4.29
CA ARG A 448 -20.07 -1.36 2.93
C ARG A 448 -21.12 -1.89 1.96
N PRO A 449 -21.44 -1.17 0.87
CA PRO A 449 -22.40 -1.63 -0.13
C PRO A 449 -22.00 -2.95 -0.80
N MET A 450 -20.70 -3.18 -0.95
CA MET A 450 -20.11 -4.38 -1.52
C MET A 450 -18.91 -4.80 -0.66
N SER A 451 -18.62 -6.10 -0.63
CA SER A 451 -17.38 -6.57 -0.01
C SER A 451 -16.17 -5.99 -0.76
N ALA A 452 -15.06 -5.77 -0.07
CA ALA A 452 -13.84 -5.24 -0.68
C ALA A 452 -13.37 -6.08 -1.88
N ARG A 453 -13.54 -7.41 -1.79
CA ARG A 453 -13.18 -8.34 -2.85
C ARG A 453 -14.12 -8.24 -4.05
N ASP A 454 -15.43 -8.17 -3.81
CA ASP A 454 -16.41 -8.03 -4.91
C ASP A 454 -16.29 -6.68 -5.61
N GLU A 455 -15.97 -5.61 -4.88
CA GLU A 455 -15.71 -4.30 -5.47
C GLU A 455 -14.47 -4.33 -6.38
N ALA A 456 -13.36 -4.94 -5.91
CA ALA A 456 -12.15 -5.11 -6.72
C ALA A 456 -12.45 -5.88 -8.02
N VAL A 457 -13.14 -7.02 -7.91
CA VAL A 457 -13.57 -7.83 -9.06
C VAL A 457 -14.47 -7.03 -10.00
N PHE A 458 -15.45 -6.30 -9.46
CA PHE A 458 -16.37 -5.49 -10.25
C PHE A 458 -15.62 -4.49 -11.12
N TRP A 459 -14.61 -3.79 -10.58
CA TRP A 459 -13.85 -2.78 -11.32
C TRP A 459 -12.89 -3.39 -12.34
N ILE A 460 -12.35 -4.59 -12.07
CA ILE A 460 -11.58 -5.37 -13.06
C ILE A 460 -12.49 -5.75 -14.23
N GLU A 461 -13.65 -6.34 -13.96
CA GLU A 461 -14.61 -6.68 -15.00
C GLU A 461 -15.17 -5.44 -15.72
N PHE A 462 -15.40 -4.34 -15.00
CA PHE A 462 -15.81 -3.07 -15.59
C PHE A 462 -14.81 -2.60 -16.63
N THR A 463 -13.53 -2.68 -16.31
CA THR A 463 -12.45 -2.25 -17.20
C THR A 463 -12.41 -3.13 -18.46
N MET A 464 -12.55 -4.45 -18.32
CA MET A 464 -12.66 -5.36 -19.46
C MET A 464 -13.88 -5.06 -20.33
N ARG A 465 -15.07 -4.97 -19.72
CA ARG A 465 -16.34 -4.71 -20.45
C ARG A 465 -16.32 -3.42 -21.24
N ASN A 466 -15.65 -2.39 -20.74
CA ASN A 466 -15.60 -1.06 -21.35
C ASN A 466 -14.33 -0.81 -22.17
N LYS A 467 -13.43 -1.80 -22.29
CA LYS A 467 -12.14 -1.69 -22.98
C LYS A 467 -11.31 -0.50 -22.45
N GLY A 468 -11.24 -0.42 -21.12
CA GLY A 468 -10.63 0.69 -20.38
C GLY A 468 -11.63 1.57 -19.65
N ALA A 469 -11.14 2.63 -19.02
CA ALA A 469 -11.91 3.54 -18.17
C ALA A 469 -11.52 5.01 -18.36
N LYS A 470 -11.12 5.39 -19.59
CA LYS A 470 -10.66 6.77 -19.93
C LYS A 470 -11.62 7.89 -19.50
N HIS A 471 -12.93 7.63 -19.46
CA HIS A 471 -13.95 8.60 -19.04
C HIS A 471 -13.93 8.92 -17.54
N LEU A 472 -13.25 8.10 -16.71
CA LEU A 472 -13.04 8.35 -15.28
C LEU A 472 -11.75 9.14 -15.02
N ARG A 473 -10.94 9.38 -16.05
CA ARG A 473 -9.67 10.09 -15.96
C ARG A 473 -9.89 11.60 -15.87
N VAL A 474 -9.24 12.23 -14.90
CA VAL A 474 -9.27 13.69 -14.74
C VAL A 474 -8.40 14.42 -15.77
N HIS A 475 -8.74 15.68 -16.04
CA HIS A 475 -7.98 16.52 -16.96
C HIS A 475 -6.63 16.99 -16.40
N SER A 476 -6.35 16.82 -15.10
CA SER A 476 -5.10 17.27 -14.47
C SER A 476 -3.85 16.69 -15.12
N HIS A 477 -3.93 15.48 -15.68
CA HIS A 477 -2.84 14.86 -16.44
C HIS A 477 -2.40 15.64 -17.70
N GLN A 478 -3.19 16.63 -18.14
CA GLN A 478 -2.90 17.47 -19.31
C GLN A 478 -2.51 18.91 -18.92
N LEU A 479 -2.56 19.24 -17.62
CA LEU A 479 -2.22 20.57 -17.13
C LEU A 479 -0.75 20.64 -16.76
N THR A 480 -0.15 21.80 -16.99
CA THR A 480 1.15 22.12 -16.37
C THR A 480 0.97 22.38 -14.87
N TRP A 481 2.05 22.25 -14.10
CA TRP A 481 2.00 22.42 -12.64
C TRP A 481 1.43 23.79 -12.20
N TYR A 482 1.73 24.86 -12.94
CA TYR A 482 1.23 26.20 -12.63
C TYR A 482 -0.24 26.39 -13.02
N GLN A 483 -0.71 25.74 -14.09
CA GLN A 483 -2.14 25.70 -14.44
C GLN A 483 -2.96 24.90 -13.43
N TYR A 484 -2.44 23.74 -13.00
CA TYR A 484 -3.08 22.91 -11.98
C TYR A 484 -3.31 23.67 -10.68
N HIS A 485 -2.36 24.51 -10.28
CA HIS A 485 -2.46 25.38 -9.11
C HIS A 485 -3.04 26.79 -9.39
N SER A 486 -3.52 27.04 -10.62
CA SER A 486 -4.07 28.34 -11.06
C SER A 486 -3.15 29.54 -10.80
N LEU A 487 -1.83 29.32 -10.82
CA LEU A 487 -0.83 30.37 -10.55
C LEU A 487 -0.77 31.40 -11.67
N ASP A 488 -1.09 31.01 -12.90
CA ASP A 488 -1.27 31.88 -14.05
C ASP A 488 -2.44 32.85 -13.85
N VAL A 489 -3.57 32.36 -13.33
CA VAL A 489 -4.74 33.18 -12.98
C VAL A 489 -4.42 34.13 -11.81
N LEU A 490 -3.77 33.63 -10.76
CA LEU A 490 -3.36 34.46 -9.62
C LEU A 490 -2.36 35.55 -10.05
N ALA A 491 -1.41 35.22 -10.93
CA ALA A 491 -0.49 36.20 -11.49
C ALA A 491 -1.23 37.28 -12.31
N ALA A 492 -2.25 36.90 -13.08
CA ALA A 492 -3.06 37.87 -13.82
C ALA A 492 -3.79 38.85 -12.89
N PHE A 493 -4.40 38.38 -11.79
CA PHE A 493 -5.01 39.24 -10.79
C PHE A 493 -4.00 40.16 -10.10
N LEU A 494 -2.83 39.63 -9.73
CA LEU A 494 -1.76 40.44 -9.13
C LEU A 494 -1.30 41.55 -10.09
N CYS A 495 -1.14 41.25 -11.38
CA CYS A 495 -0.79 42.27 -12.39
C CYS A 495 -1.88 43.35 -12.52
N LEU A 496 -3.16 42.98 -12.45
CA LEU A 496 -4.27 43.93 -12.49
C LEU A 496 -4.26 44.84 -11.26
N ASP A 497 -4.08 44.28 -10.06
CA ASP A 497 -4.00 45.04 -8.81
C ASP A 497 -2.82 46.03 -8.81
N LEU A 498 -1.65 45.58 -9.25
CA LEU A 498 -0.47 46.44 -9.39
C LEU A 498 -0.70 47.57 -10.40
N LEU A 499 -1.40 47.30 -11.51
CA LEU A 499 -1.78 48.32 -12.48
C LEU A 499 -2.75 49.35 -11.88
N LEU A 500 -3.76 48.90 -11.12
CA LEU A 500 -4.72 49.79 -10.44
C LEU A 500 -4.03 50.68 -9.40
N VAL A 501 -3.14 50.10 -8.58
CA VAL A 501 -2.33 50.84 -7.61
C VAL A 501 -1.43 51.86 -8.32
N PHE A 502 -0.78 51.47 -9.42
CA PHE A 502 0.03 52.39 -10.22
C PHE A 502 -0.80 53.55 -10.79
N MET A 503 -1.99 53.26 -11.34
CA MET A 503 -2.91 54.28 -11.86
C MET A 503 -3.43 55.22 -10.76
N LEU A 504 -3.72 54.69 -9.57
CA LEU A 504 -4.09 55.48 -8.40
C LEU A 504 -2.95 56.41 -7.99
N ILE A 505 -1.72 55.89 -7.86
CA ILE A 505 -0.54 56.70 -7.54
C ILE A 505 -0.31 57.80 -8.58
N ARG A 506 -0.43 57.48 -9.88
CA ARG A 506 -0.28 58.45 -10.97
C ARG A 506 -1.35 59.54 -10.90
N THR A 507 -2.61 59.16 -10.68
CA THR A 507 -3.74 60.10 -10.54
C THR A 507 -3.56 60.98 -9.30
N CYS A 508 -3.25 60.41 -8.14
CA CYS A 508 -2.97 61.16 -6.91
C CYS A 508 -1.79 62.12 -7.08
N ARG A 509 -0.69 61.70 -7.71
CA ARG A 509 0.46 62.57 -8.01
C ARG A 509 0.10 63.68 -9.00
N PHE A 510 -0.73 63.40 -9.99
CA PHE A 510 -1.23 64.40 -10.93
C PHE A 510 -2.12 65.42 -10.22
N CYS A 511 -3.08 64.98 -9.41
CA CYS A 511 -3.94 65.83 -8.60
C CYS A 511 -3.12 66.68 -7.62
N LEU A 512 -2.16 66.10 -6.90
CA LEU A 512 -1.26 66.83 -6.00
C LEU A 512 -0.40 67.87 -6.73
N ARG A 513 0.17 67.52 -7.89
CA ARG A 513 0.92 68.50 -8.71
C ARG A 513 0.04 69.66 -9.15
N ARG A 514 -1.20 69.39 -9.55
CA ARG A 514 -2.16 70.42 -10.02
C ARG A 514 -2.68 71.29 -8.87
N CYS A 515 -2.95 70.71 -7.70
CA CYS A 515 -3.37 71.46 -6.51
C CYS A 515 -2.22 72.30 -5.93
N CYS A 516 -1.00 71.76 -5.86
CA CYS A 516 0.17 72.48 -5.34
C CYS A 516 0.74 73.51 -6.32
N SER A 517 0.65 73.31 -7.64
CA SER A 517 1.06 74.34 -8.62
C SER A 517 0.10 75.52 -8.67
N SER A 518 -1.19 75.33 -8.36
CA SER A 518 -2.17 76.43 -8.28
C SER A 518 -1.94 77.38 -7.10
N ARG A 519 -1.26 76.92 -6.03
CA ARG A 519 -0.90 77.76 -4.86
C ARG A 519 0.32 78.65 -5.09
N ALA A 520 1.21 78.31 -6.02
CA ALA A 520 2.41 79.11 -6.32
C ALA A 520 2.12 80.33 -7.23
N ALA A 521 0.93 80.43 -7.82
CA ALA A 521 0.57 81.53 -8.74
C ALA A 521 -0.19 82.70 -8.08
N LYS A 522 -0.35 82.70 -6.75
CA LYS A 522 -0.97 83.82 -6.01
C LYS A 522 -0.03 84.39 -4.93
N THR A 523 1.07 84.98 -5.39
CA THR A 523 1.72 86.08 -4.66
C THR A 523 2.11 87.14 -5.67
N LYS A 524 1.31 88.20 -5.77
CA LYS A 524 1.66 89.46 -6.45
C LYS A 524 1.03 90.62 -5.67
N ALA A 525 1.78 91.73 -5.62
CA ALA A 525 1.52 93.07 -5.04
C ALA A 525 1.76 93.16 -3.52
N GLU A 526 2.48 94.16 -2.99
CA GLU A 526 2.79 95.53 -3.48
C GLU A 526 4.21 95.78 -3.99
#